data_AF-A0A957V8T3-F1
#
_entry.id   AF-A0A957V8T3-F1
#
_cell.length_a   1.000
_cell.length_b   1.000
_cell.length_c   1.000
_cell.angle_alpha   90.00
_cell.angle_beta   90.00
_cell.angle_gamma   90.00
#
_symmetry.space_group_name_H-M   'P 1'
#
loop_
_entity.id
_entity.type
_entity.pdbx_description
1 polymer ?
#
loop_
_entity_poly.entity_id
_entity_poly.type
_entity_poly.pdbx_seq_one_letter_code
_entity_poly.pdbx_strand_id
1 'polypeptide(L)'
;VPRVLQSKLGGLMHLLLEKGYVADPQLLFGAVGDANCDRVPLQIGQFESGLEMDDELGKIFLEGGGGGQVHESYELALYFMAAHTAIDCFERRRRKGYLFTIGDEKPYAKLRRDQVRRYVGDALKQDVAVEQVVAAVQQRYEYFHIIPTNTSHGGSFAVKDRWRRLLGERVLLLDDEEAVCETIALAIGLTEGVLDDVDAGVQDLHGAGYGAATVDAAAAAVARTGARNRPLLTGR
;
A
#
# COMPACT_ATOMS: atom_id res chain seq x y z
N VAL A 1 6.81 -2.81 -11.57
CA VAL A 1 5.61 -2.59 -10.72
C VAL A 1 4.49 -1.75 -11.38
N PRO A 2 4.63 -0.46 -11.78
CA PRO A 2 3.45 0.34 -12.14
C PRO A 2 2.67 -0.15 -13.37
N ARG A 3 3.37 -0.63 -14.40
CA ARG A 3 2.74 -1.24 -15.60
C ARG A 3 2.02 -2.56 -15.30
N VAL A 4 2.54 -3.33 -14.34
CA VAL A 4 1.95 -4.62 -13.92
C VAL A 4 0.68 -4.38 -13.11
N LEU A 5 0.69 -3.39 -12.22
CA LEU A 5 -0.52 -2.97 -11.51
C LEU A 5 -1.60 -2.51 -12.49
N GLN A 6 -1.24 -1.68 -13.47
CA GLN A 6 -2.19 -1.19 -14.48
C GLN A 6 -2.84 -2.33 -15.27
N SER A 7 -2.08 -3.36 -15.67
CA SER A 7 -2.67 -4.47 -16.44
C SER A 7 -3.49 -5.45 -15.59
N LYS A 8 -3.26 -5.52 -14.27
CA LYS A 8 -3.90 -6.49 -13.37
C LYS A 8 -5.02 -5.89 -12.49
N LEU A 9 -5.26 -4.59 -12.60
CA LEU A 9 -6.19 -3.86 -11.76
C LEU A 9 -7.64 -4.33 -11.90
N GLY A 10 -8.10 -4.57 -13.13
CA GLY A 10 -9.42 -5.15 -13.37
C GLY A 10 -9.60 -6.50 -12.68
N GLY A 11 -8.55 -7.32 -12.62
CA GLY A 11 -8.55 -8.60 -11.92
C GLY A 11 -8.64 -8.46 -10.39
N LEU A 12 -7.93 -7.49 -9.81
CA LEU A 12 -8.03 -7.16 -8.38
C LEU A 12 -9.45 -6.76 -8.00
N MET A 13 -10.04 -5.79 -8.72
CA MET A 13 -11.40 -5.33 -8.46
C MET A 13 -12.42 -6.46 -8.60
N HIS A 14 -12.27 -7.29 -9.63
CA HIS A 14 -13.13 -8.45 -9.83
C HIS A 14 -13.03 -9.43 -8.66
N LEU A 15 -11.82 -9.76 -8.22
CA LEU A 15 -11.60 -10.69 -7.10
C LEU A 15 -12.19 -10.16 -5.79
N LEU A 16 -11.97 -8.88 -5.47
CA LEU A 16 -12.51 -8.25 -4.26
C LEU A 16 -14.04 -8.30 -4.22
N LEU A 17 -14.70 -8.07 -5.36
CA LEU A 17 -16.15 -8.07 -5.50
C LEU A 17 -16.74 -9.49 -5.54
N GLU A 18 -16.20 -10.37 -6.38
CA GLU A 18 -16.72 -11.73 -6.59
C GLU A 18 -16.60 -12.58 -5.32
N LYS A 19 -15.47 -12.49 -4.61
CA LYS A 19 -15.24 -13.20 -3.36
C LYS A 19 -15.77 -12.46 -2.13
N GLY A 20 -16.29 -11.25 -2.32
CA GLY A 20 -16.86 -10.45 -1.25
C GLY A 20 -15.86 -10.09 -0.15
N TYR A 21 -14.57 -9.95 -0.49
CA TYR A 21 -13.54 -9.56 0.48
C TYR A 21 -13.83 -8.18 1.06
N VAL A 22 -14.35 -7.25 0.25
CA VAL A 22 -14.81 -5.92 0.68
C VAL A 22 -16.08 -5.54 -0.08
N ALA A 23 -17.02 -4.90 0.61
CA ALA A 23 -18.21 -4.32 -0.01
C ALA A 23 -17.89 -2.95 -0.64
N ASP A 24 -18.36 -2.74 -1.87
CA ASP A 24 -18.30 -1.48 -2.60
C ASP A 24 -16.89 -0.83 -2.66
N PRO A 25 -15.85 -1.55 -3.15
CA PRO A 25 -14.49 -1.03 -3.19
C PRO A 25 -14.36 0.20 -4.09
N GLN A 26 -13.62 1.19 -3.60
CA GLN A 26 -13.15 2.34 -4.37
C GLN A 26 -11.63 2.40 -4.26
N LEU A 27 -10.95 2.62 -5.38
CA LEU A 27 -9.48 2.61 -5.43
C LEU A 27 -8.94 3.97 -5.80
N LEU A 28 -7.86 4.37 -5.13
CA LEU A 28 -7.07 5.55 -5.44
C LEU A 28 -5.64 5.10 -5.73
N PHE A 29 -5.05 5.65 -6.78
CA PHE A 29 -3.64 5.46 -7.11
C PHE A 29 -2.84 6.73 -6.91
N GLY A 30 -1.58 6.53 -6.55
CA GLY A 30 -0.61 7.60 -6.47
C GLY A 30 0.79 7.09 -6.71
N ALA A 31 1.70 8.02 -6.99
CA ALA A 31 3.12 7.78 -7.09
C ALA A 31 3.87 8.70 -6.13
N VAL A 32 4.94 8.15 -5.58
CA VAL A 32 5.82 8.81 -4.62
C VAL A 32 7.22 8.77 -5.21
N GLY A 33 7.91 9.91 -5.16
CA GLY A 33 9.33 10.03 -5.48
C GLY A 33 10.06 10.73 -4.33
N ASP A 34 11.27 11.23 -4.60
CA ASP A 34 12.08 11.95 -3.62
C ASP A 34 11.89 13.47 -3.73
N ALA A 35 11.22 14.07 -2.76
CA ALA A 35 10.97 15.50 -2.66
C ALA A 35 12.24 16.36 -2.49
N ASN A 36 13.43 15.77 -2.43
CA ASN A 36 14.70 16.48 -2.43
C ASN A 36 15.30 16.66 -3.84
N CYS A 37 15.03 15.76 -4.79
CA CYS A 37 15.59 15.81 -6.14
C CYS A 37 14.56 15.82 -7.27
N ASP A 38 13.37 15.28 -7.03
CA ASP A 38 12.35 15.06 -8.05
C ASP A 38 11.47 16.32 -8.27
N ARG A 39 10.96 16.47 -9.50
CA ARG A 39 10.10 17.61 -9.84
C ARG A 39 8.65 17.36 -9.44
N VAL A 40 8.21 16.11 -9.47
CA VAL A 40 6.85 15.65 -9.21
C VAL A 40 6.88 14.49 -8.18
N PRO A 41 7.41 14.75 -6.96
CA PRO A 41 7.63 13.71 -5.94
C PRO A 41 6.33 13.18 -5.30
N LEU A 42 5.20 13.83 -5.54
CA LEU A 42 3.91 13.43 -5.02
C LEU A 42 2.85 13.59 -6.11
N GLN A 43 2.26 12.46 -6.51
CA GLN A 43 1.17 12.41 -7.47
C GLN A 43 0.06 11.57 -6.85
N ILE A 44 -1.12 12.15 -6.67
CA ILE A 44 -2.26 11.50 -6.01
C ILE A 44 -3.49 11.69 -6.89
N GLY A 45 -4.13 10.59 -7.27
CA GLY A 45 -5.40 10.60 -7.98
C GLY A 45 -6.59 10.80 -7.05
N GLN A 46 -7.76 10.36 -7.49
CA GLN A 46 -8.98 10.32 -6.67
C GLN A 46 -9.47 8.88 -6.49
N PHE A 47 -10.41 8.68 -5.58
CA PHE A 47 -11.04 7.37 -5.40
C PHE A 47 -12.07 7.12 -6.50
N GLU A 48 -11.88 6.03 -7.24
CA GLU A 48 -12.76 5.62 -8.35
C GLU A 48 -13.40 4.26 -8.07
N SER A 49 -14.65 4.10 -8.49
CA SER A 49 -15.42 2.84 -8.36
C SER A 49 -15.46 2.00 -9.64
N GLY A 50 -14.85 2.46 -10.73
CA GLY A 50 -14.94 1.83 -12.05
C GLY A 50 -13.60 1.78 -12.78
N LEU A 51 -13.59 1.21 -13.99
CA LEU A 51 -12.40 1.02 -14.83
C LEU A 51 -11.71 2.32 -15.26
N GLU A 52 -12.32 3.48 -15.00
CA GLU A 52 -11.72 4.82 -15.21
C GLU A 52 -10.37 4.99 -14.47
N MET A 53 -10.12 4.14 -13.47
CA MET A 53 -8.82 4.00 -12.80
C MET A 53 -7.64 3.65 -13.72
N ASP A 54 -7.87 2.96 -14.84
CA ASP A 54 -6.80 2.58 -15.79
C ASP A 54 -6.19 3.82 -16.48
N ASP A 55 -7.03 4.81 -16.78
CA ASP A 55 -6.61 6.07 -17.40
C ASP A 55 -5.82 6.95 -16.41
N GLU A 56 -6.17 6.94 -15.13
CA GLU A 56 -5.44 7.67 -14.08
C GLU A 56 -4.05 7.07 -13.83
N LEU A 57 -3.93 5.74 -13.82
CA LEU A 57 -2.62 5.06 -13.76
C LEU A 57 -1.73 5.40 -14.95
N GLY A 58 -2.30 5.54 -16.14
CA GLY A 58 -1.57 5.94 -17.35
C GLY A 58 -1.00 7.36 -17.29
N LYS A 59 -1.55 8.23 -16.44
CA LYS A 59 -1.10 9.61 -16.24
C LYS A 59 0.04 9.76 -15.25
N ILE A 60 0.35 8.71 -14.48
CA ILE A 60 1.44 8.72 -13.51
C ILE A 60 2.78 8.92 -14.22
N PHE A 61 3.45 10.01 -13.89
CA PHE A 61 4.76 10.32 -14.41
C PHE A 61 5.84 9.67 -13.54
N LEU A 62 6.47 8.62 -14.06
CA LEU A 62 7.61 7.99 -13.40
C LEU A 62 8.88 8.77 -13.74
N GLU A 63 9.37 9.56 -12.79
CA GLU A 63 10.65 10.25 -12.94
C GLU A 63 11.77 9.22 -12.93
N GLY A 64 12.35 8.96 -14.11
CA GLY A 64 13.43 7.98 -14.32
C GLY A 64 14.79 8.43 -13.78
N GLY A 65 14.83 8.93 -12.55
CA GLY A 65 15.99 9.54 -11.92
C GLY A 65 16.27 8.91 -10.56
N GLY A 66 16.58 7.61 -10.52
CA GLY A 66 17.02 6.94 -9.30
C GLY A 66 18.18 7.71 -8.66
N GLY A 67 17.90 8.39 -7.55
CA GLY A 67 18.90 9.12 -6.79
C GLY A 67 19.93 8.15 -6.23
N GLY A 68 21.18 8.61 -6.03
CA GLY A 68 22.22 7.81 -5.37
C GLY A 68 21.96 7.53 -3.88
N GLN A 69 20.76 7.86 -3.37
CA GLN A 69 20.31 7.66 -2.00
C GLN A 69 19.16 6.65 -2.02
N VAL A 70 19.13 5.74 -1.04
CA VAL A 70 18.08 4.72 -0.89
C VAL A 70 16.93 5.27 -0.03
N HIS A 71 16.37 6.41 -0.43
CA HIS A 71 15.25 7.06 0.27
C HIS A 71 14.27 7.75 -0.69
N GLU A 72 12.98 7.50 -0.46
CA GLU A 72 11.86 8.17 -1.11
C GLU A 72 11.00 8.89 -0.06
N SER A 73 10.26 9.92 -0.48
CA SER A 73 9.44 10.74 0.41
C SER A 73 8.10 10.09 0.76
N TYR A 74 8.11 8.83 1.21
CA TYR A 74 6.92 8.11 1.67
C TYR A 74 6.17 8.89 2.75
N GLU A 75 6.88 9.51 3.69
CA GLU A 75 6.27 10.29 4.77
C GLU A 75 5.39 11.44 4.24
N LEU A 76 5.74 12.03 3.09
CA LEU A 76 4.94 13.07 2.45
C LEU A 76 3.62 12.51 1.92
N ALA A 77 3.66 11.33 1.28
CA ALA A 77 2.46 10.65 0.80
C ALA A 77 1.57 10.17 1.96
N LEU A 78 2.17 9.60 3.01
CA LEU A 78 1.42 9.16 4.20
C LEU A 78 0.74 10.35 4.91
N TYR A 79 1.39 11.50 4.96
CA TYR A 79 0.78 12.74 5.46
C TYR A 79 -0.43 13.13 4.62
N PHE A 80 -0.29 13.13 3.29
CA PHE A 80 -1.41 13.42 2.39
C PHE A 80 -2.58 12.47 2.64
N MET A 81 -2.32 11.16 2.70
CA MET A 81 -3.37 10.17 2.97
C MET A 81 -4.04 10.39 4.32
N ALA A 82 -3.29 10.78 5.36
CA ALA A 82 -3.85 11.01 6.69
C ALA A 82 -4.71 12.27 6.81
N ALA A 83 -4.37 13.34 6.07
CA ALA A 83 -4.94 14.68 6.25
C ALA A 83 -5.82 15.17 5.09
N HIS A 84 -5.63 14.67 3.86
CA HIS A 84 -6.22 15.19 2.62
C HIS A 84 -7.10 14.18 1.88
N THR A 85 -7.53 13.13 2.56
CA THR A 85 -8.51 12.18 2.03
C THR A 85 -9.83 12.31 2.76
N ALA A 86 -10.93 12.16 2.02
CA ALA A 86 -12.26 11.97 2.58
C ALA A 86 -12.74 10.58 2.14
N ILE A 87 -12.87 9.66 3.09
CA ILE A 87 -13.24 8.26 2.80
C ILE A 87 -14.50 7.89 3.59
N ASP A 88 -15.52 7.46 2.86
CA ASP A 88 -16.85 7.18 3.38
C ASP A 88 -16.83 6.03 4.42
N CYS A 89 -15.95 5.04 4.21
CA CYS A 89 -15.74 3.94 5.17
C CYS A 89 -15.34 4.46 6.55
N PHE A 90 -14.46 5.46 6.63
CA PHE A 90 -13.98 6.01 7.90
C PHE A 90 -14.95 7.03 8.49
N GLU A 91 -15.38 7.99 7.68
CA GLU A 91 -16.17 9.13 8.16
C GLU A 91 -17.59 8.73 8.55
N ARG A 92 -18.22 7.84 7.79
CA ARG A 92 -19.63 7.45 8.01
C ARG A 92 -19.77 6.09 8.65
N ARG A 93 -18.96 5.11 8.24
CA ARG A 93 -19.08 3.72 8.73
C ARG A 93 -18.13 3.38 9.87
N ARG A 94 -17.23 4.31 10.24
CA ARG A 94 -16.24 4.14 11.32
C ARG A 94 -15.35 2.89 11.11
N ARG A 95 -15.11 2.53 9.86
CA ARG A 95 -14.20 1.46 9.42
C ARG A 95 -12.97 2.08 8.77
N LYS A 96 -11.80 1.48 8.97
CA LYS A 96 -10.60 1.96 8.30
C LYS A 96 -10.64 1.61 6.81
N GLY A 97 -10.04 2.45 5.97
CA GLY A 97 -9.71 2.09 4.60
C GLY A 97 -8.47 1.20 4.54
N TYR A 98 -8.04 0.83 3.35
CA TYR A 98 -6.78 0.12 3.14
C TYR A 98 -5.76 1.02 2.43
N LEU A 99 -4.51 0.96 2.86
CA LEU A 99 -3.41 1.67 2.21
C LEU A 99 -2.26 0.70 1.96
N PHE A 100 -1.85 0.60 0.71
CA PHE A 100 -0.69 -0.17 0.29
C PHE A 100 0.32 0.78 -0.36
N THR A 101 1.52 0.82 0.20
CA THR A 101 2.69 1.42 -0.48
C THR A 101 3.57 0.31 -1.01
N ILE A 102 4.19 0.50 -2.17
CA ILE A 102 5.02 -0.52 -2.82
C ILE A 102 6.33 0.12 -3.22
N GLY A 103 7.46 -0.43 -2.78
CA GLY A 103 8.80 0.03 -3.16
C GLY A 103 9.91 -0.63 -2.35
N ASP A 104 11.16 -0.38 -2.73
CA ASP A 104 12.35 -1.00 -2.13
C ASP A 104 13.29 0.00 -1.44
N GLU A 105 12.83 1.23 -1.22
CA GLU A 105 13.56 2.29 -0.54
C GLU A 105 13.05 2.58 0.88
N LYS A 106 13.80 3.39 1.65
CA LYS A 106 13.41 3.77 3.01
C LYS A 106 12.63 5.09 3.01
N PRO A 107 11.68 5.27 3.96
CA PRO A 107 11.14 6.59 4.22
C PRO A 107 12.20 7.48 4.87
N TYR A 108 12.10 8.80 4.68
CA TYR A 108 12.90 9.73 5.47
C TYR A 108 12.49 9.68 6.94
N ALA A 109 13.43 9.97 7.85
CA ALA A 109 13.16 9.93 9.29
C ALA A 109 12.18 11.01 9.76
N LYS A 110 12.03 12.09 8.98
CA LYS A 110 11.17 13.22 9.30
C LYS A 110 10.46 13.72 8.06
N LEU A 111 9.17 14.02 8.22
CA LEU A 111 8.39 14.84 7.32
C LEU A 111 8.80 16.30 7.51
N ARG A 112 9.40 16.89 6.48
CA ARG A 112 9.90 18.27 6.55
C ARG A 112 8.78 19.26 6.27
N ARG A 113 8.62 20.27 7.14
CA ARG A 113 7.54 21.26 7.03
C ARG A 113 7.57 22.08 5.74
N ASP A 114 8.76 22.33 5.20
CA ASP A 114 8.95 23.08 3.95
C ASP A 114 8.55 22.26 2.72
N GLN A 115 8.80 20.94 2.73
CA GLN A 115 8.29 20.04 1.69
C GLN A 115 6.76 19.96 1.73
N VAL A 116 6.17 19.82 2.93
CA VAL A 116 4.70 19.84 3.08
C VAL A 116 4.12 21.16 2.56
N ARG A 117 4.70 22.31 2.93
CA ARG A 117 4.25 23.60 2.43
C ARG A 117 4.36 23.71 0.91
N ARG A 118 5.43 23.17 0.32
CA ARG A 118 5.69 23.25 -1.11
C ARG A 118 4.77 22.36 -1.94
N TYR A 119 4.56 21.12 -1.51
CA TYR A 119 3.90 20.09 -2.32
C TYR A 119 2.44 19.85 -1.94
N VAL A 120 2.06 20.11 -0.69
CA VAL A 120 0.68 19.93 -0.20
C VAL A 120 -0.01 21.28 0.07
N GLY A 121 0.75 22.30 0.47
CA GLY A 121 0.24 23.65 0.74
C GLY A 121 -0.02 23.96 2.21
N ASP A 122 0.15 22.97 3.09
CA ASP A 122 -0.08 23.15 4.53
C ASP A 122 1.08 23.84 5.25
N ALA A 123 0.75 24.56 6.32
CA ALA A 123 1.72 25.23 7.18
C ALA A 123 1.94 24.48 8.50
N LEU A 124 2.78 23.44 8.46
CA LEU A 124 3.19 22.74 9.68
C LEU A 124 4.09 23.63 10.56
N LYS A 125 3.87 23.58 11.88
CA LYS A 125 4.66 24.35 12.85
C LYS A 125 6.12 23.90 12.90
N GLN A 126 6.34 22.60 12.78
CA GLN A 126 7.64 21.93 12.91
C GLN A 126 7.68 20.65 12.07
N ASP A 127 8.88 20.13 11.84
CA ASP A 127 9.07 18.82 11.24
C ASP A 127 8.47 17.72 12.15
N VAL A 128 7.93 16.68 11.52
CA VAL A 128 7.21 15.60 12.21
C VAL A 128 8.00 14.31 12.04
N ALA A 129 8.19 13.52 13.11
CA ALA A 129 8.86 12.23 13.00
C ALA A 129 8.00 11.27 12.17
N VAL A 130 8.61 10.45 11.29
CA VAL A 130 7.84 9.56 10.43
C VAL A 130 7.01 8.55 11.22
N GLU A 131 7.46 8.15 12.42
CA GLU A 131 6.69 7.31 13.34
C GLU A 131 5.34 7.97 13.72
N GLN A 132 5.30 9.29 13.88
CA GLN A 132 4.08 10.04 14.16
C GLN A 132 3.17 10.13 12.92
N VAL A 133 3.76 10.25 11.73
CA VAL A 133 3.00 10.25 10.45
C VAL A 133 2.37 8.88 10.21
N VAL A 134 3.12 7.81 10.42
CA VAL A 134 2.63 6.41 10.33
C VAL A 134 1.50 6.19 11.34
N ALA A 135 1.67 6.64 12.59
CA ALA A 135 0.62 6.53 13.59
C ALA A 135 -0.65 7.29 13.19
N ALA A 136 -0.52 8.48 12.58
CA ALA A 136 -1.65 9.28 12.12
C ALA A 136 -2.42 8.60 10.97
N VAL A 137 -1.72 8.10 9.94
CA VAL A 137 -2.38 7.40 8.82
C VAL A 137 -3.05 6.10 9.28
N GLN A 138 -2.45 5.39 10.24
CA GLN A 138 -3.00 4.15 10.81
C GLN A 138 -4.28 4.35 11.65
N GLN A 139 -4.64 5.59 12.00
CA GLN A 139 -5.95 5.88 12.57
C GLN A 139 -7.07 5.70 11.55
N ARG A 140 -6.79 5.95 10.27
CA ARG A 140 -7.76 5.97 9.16
C ARG A 140 -7.63 4.77 8.23
N TYR A 141 -6.45 4.16 8.17
CA TYR A 141 -6.14 3.09 7.23
C TYR A 141 -5.51 1.87 7.93
N GLU A 142 -5.83 0.68 7.41
CA GLU A 142 -5.01 -0.50 7.58
C GLU A 142 -3.82 -0.39 6.61
N TYR A 143 -2.67 0.03 7.15
CA TYR A 143 -1.50 0.38 6.33
C TYR A 143 -0.51 -0.79 6.20
N PHE A 144 -0.21 -1.16 4.96
CA PHE A 144 0.77 -2.17 4.55
C PHE A 144 1.84 -1.59 3.63
N HIS A 145 3.05 -2.14 3.70
CA HIS A 145 4.12 -1.84 2.76
C HIS A 145 4.61 -3.12 2.10
N ILE A 146 4.63 -3.14 0.77
CA ILE A 146 5.10 -4.26 -0.04
C ILE A 146 6.50 -3.95 -0.55
N ILE A 147 7.45 -4.82 -0.24
CA ILE A 147 8.82 -4.74 -0.75
C ILE A 147 9.00 -5.81 -1.82
N PRO A 148 9.12 -5.42 -3.11
CA PRO A 148 9.50 -6.35 -4.16
C PRO A 148 10.95 -6.80 -3.92
N THR A 149 11.22 -8.09 -3.75
CA THR A 149 12.55 -8.57 -3.35
C THR A 149 13.53 -8.78 -4.50
N ASN A 150 13.04 -8.82 -5.74
CA ASN A 150 13.87 -8.96 -6.96
C ASN A 150 14.40 -7.62 -7.49
N THR A 151 14.26 -6.54 -6.72
CA THR A 151 14.75 -5.19 -7.05
C THR A 151 16.14 -4.93 -6.47
N SER A 152 16.77 -3.84 -6.91
CA SER A 152 18.13 -3.45 -6.54
C SER A 152 18.33 -3.34 -5.02
N HIS A 153 17.29 -2.93 -4.27
CA HIS A 153 17.35 -2.81 -2.81
C HIS A 153 16.38 -3.73 -2.07
N GLY A 154 15.56 -4.52 -2.77
CA GLY A 154 14.63 -5.50 -2.21
C GLY A 154 15.27 -6.58 -1.34
N GLY A 155 16.58 -6.83 -1.51
CA GLY A 155 17.37 -7.71 -0.64
C GLY A 155 17.88 -7.06 0.66
N SER A 156 17.86 -5.72 0.75
CA SER A 156 18.55 -4.95 1.79
C SER A 156 17.96 -5.18 3.19
N PHE A 157 18.79 -5.71 4.10
CA PHE A 157 18.42 -5.87 5.50
C PHE A 157 18.01 -4.52 6.13
N ALA A 158 18.71 -3.44 5.80
CA ALA A 158 18.45 -2.13 6.39
C ALA A 158 17.10 -1.53 5.95
N VAL A 159 16.66 -1.79 4.72
CA VAL A 159 15.33 -1.38 4.23
C VAL A 159 14.25 -2.18 4.97
N LYS A 160 14.38 -3.51 4.97
CA LYS A 160 13.45 -4.42 5.63
C LYS A 160 13.31 -4.12 7.12
N ASP A 161 14.44 -3.90 7.81
CA ASP A 161 14.46 -3.59 9.24
C ASP A 161 13.79 -2.23 9.52
N ARG A 162 14.04 -1.20 8.68
CA ARG A 162 13.39 0.10 8.84
C ARG A 162 11.87 -0.01 8.74
N TRP A 163 11.36 -0.67 7.70
CA TRP A 163 9.92 -0.85 7.52
C TRP A 163 9.31 -1.74 8.60
N ARG A 164 9.99 -2.82 9.02
CA ARG A 164 9.51 -3.68 10.12
C ARG A 164 9.43 -2.95 11.46
N ARG A 165 10.33 -2.01 11.74
CA ARG A 165 10.22 -1.17 12.95
C ARG A 165 9.01 -0.23 12.91
N LEU A 166 8.58 0.19 11.73
CA LEU A 166 7.42 1.07 11.56
C LEU A 166 6.09 0.31 11.54
N LEU A 167 6.05 -0.83 10.85
CA LEU A 167 4.81 -1.52 10.50
C LEU A 167 4.70 -2.95 11.04
N GLY A 168 5.77 -3.48 11.62
CA GLY A 168 5.82 -4.83 12.18
C GLY A 168 5.52 -5.88 11.11
N GLU A 169 4.49 -6.67 11.38
CA GLU A 169 3.99 -7.73 10.50
C GLU A 169 3.36 -7.19 9.21
N ARG A 170 3.06 -5.90 9.08
CA ARG A 170 2.42 -5.35 7.87
C ARG A 170 3.39 -5.02 6.73
N VAL A 171 4.60 -5.58 6.78
CA VAL A 171 5.59 -5.52 5.72
C VAL A 171 5.55 -6.82 4.92
N LEU A 172 5.03 -6.75 3.69
CA LEU A 172 4.89 -7.89 2.79
C LEU A 172 6.13 -7.99 1.91
N LEU A 173 6.77 -9.16 1.88
CA LEU A 173 7.93 -9.39 1.01
C LEU A 173 7.46 -10.16 -0.22
N LEU A 174 7.53 -9.53 -1.38
CA LEU A 174 7.00 -10.06 -2.63
C LEU A 174 8.14 -10.40 -3.59
N ASP A 175 8.32 -11.68 -3.90
CA ASP A 175 9.37 -12.15 -4.81
C ASP A 175 8.93 -12.21 -6.27
N ASP A 176 7.65 -11.97 -6.56
CA ASP A 176 7.12 -11.80 -7.91
C ASP A 176 6.21 -10.57 -7.98
N GLU A 177 6.65 -9.54 -8.72
CA GLU A 177 5.85 -8.32 -8.92
C GLU A 177 4.54 -8.59 -9.63
N GLU A 178 4.43 -9.68 -10.40
CA GLU A 178 3.19 -10.09 -11.01
C GLU A 178 2.12 -10.47 -9.98
N ALA A 179 2.51 -10.89 -8.78
CA ALA A 179 1.60 -11.33 -7.72
C ALA A 179 1.12 -10.19 -6.79
N VAL A 180 1.36 -8.93 -7.16
CA VAL A 180 1.06 -7.78 -6.30
C VAL A 180 -0.42 -7.60 -6.01
N CYS A 181 -1.28 -7.79 -7.02
CA CYS A 181 -2.74 -7.63 -6.88
C CYS A 181 -3.31 -8.74 -6.00
N GLU A 182 -2.88 -9.97 -6.25
CA GLU A 182 -3.25 -11.16 -5.50
C GLU A 182 -2.81 -11.03 -4.04
N THR A 183 -1.60 -10.53 -3.79
CA THR A 183 -1.07 -10.22 -2.45
C THR A 183 -1.96 -9.21 -1.71
N ILE A 184 -2.36 -8.13 -2.39
CA ILE A 184 -3.26 -7.10 -1.82
C ILE A 184 -4.62 -7.72 -1.47
N ALA A 185 -5.20 -8.51 -2.38
CA ALA A 185 -6.49 -9.15 -2.15
C ALA A 185 -6.46 -10.11 -0.97
N LEU A 186 -5.41 -10.95 -0.86
CA LEU A 186 -5.22 -11.84 0.28
C LEU A 186 -5.06 -11.07 1.59
N ALA A 187 -4.25 -10.01 1.60
CA ALA A 187 -4.05 -9.19 2.79
C ALA A 187 -5.37 -8.54 3.27
N ILE A 188 -6.21 -8.07 2.34
CA ILE A 188 -7.54 -7.53 2.64
C ILE A 188 -8.46 -8.64 3.18
N GLY A 189 -8.58 -9.77 2.48
CA GLY A 189 -9.47 -10.87 2.88
C GLY A 189 -9.14 -11.44 4.26
N LEU A 190 -7.85 -11.56 4.59
CA LEU A 190 -7.39 -11.95 5.92
C LEU A 190 -7.67 -10.87 6.98
N THR A 191 -7.53 -9.59 6.63
CA THR A 191 -7.76 -8.48 7.59
C THR A 191 -9.25 -8.30 7.89
N GLU A 192 -10.13 -8.48 6.91
CA GLU A 192 -11.59 -8.46 7.10
C GLU A 192 -12.12 -9.74 7.77
N GLY A 193 -11.30 -10.80 7.87
CA GLY A 193 -11.71 -12.09 8.42
C GLY A 193 -12.69 -12.85 7.52
N VAL A 194 -12.70 -12.53 6.23
CA VAL A 194 -13.43 -13.30 5.20
C VAL A 194 -12.68 -14.57 4.86
N LEU A 195 -11.34 -14.49 4.88
CA LEU A 195 -10.45 -15.64 4.78
C LEU A 195 -10.03 -16.10 6.18
N ASP A 196 -10.30 -17.36 6.49
CA ASP A 196 -9.89 -17.98 7.76
C ASP A 196 -8.35 -18.12 7.84
N ASP A 197 -7.73 -18.44 6.71
CA ASP A 197 -6.29 -18.59 6.57
C ASP A 197 -5.83 -18.31 5.12
N VAL A 198 -4.51 -18.41 4.90
CA VAL A 198 -3.89 -18.20 3.59
C VAL A 198 -4.31 -19.29 2.60
N ASP A 199 -4.57 -20.51 3.06
CA ASP A 199 -4.90 -21.65 2.19
C ASP A 199 -6.30 -21.45 1.57
N ALA A 200 -7.25 -20.91 2.32
CA ALA A 200 -8.55 -20.49 1.78
C ALA A 200 -8.40 -19.46 0.65
N GLY A 201 -7.52 -18.47 0.83
CA GLY A 201 -7.24 -17.48 -0.19
C GLY A 201 -6.55 -18.05 -1.43
N VAL A 202 -5.63 -19.02 -1.25
CA VAL A 202 -5.00 -19.78 -2.34
C VAL A 202 -6.04 -20.53 -3.17
N GLN A 203 -7.01 -21.17 -2.52
CA GLN A 203 -8.11 -21.85 -3.21
C GLN A 203 -8.96 -20.88 -4.03
N ASP A 204 -9.26 -19.71 -3.47
CA ASP A 204 -10.01 -18.67 -4.18
C ASP A 204 -9.28 -18.16 -5.43
N LEU A 205 -7.97 -17.93 -5.32
CA LEU A 205 -7.15 -17.50 -6.45
C LEU A 205 -7.06 -18.59 -7.55
N HIS A 206 -6.86 -19.85 -7.18
CA HIS A 206 -6.89 -20.94 -8.15
C HIS A 206 -8.26 -21.08 -8.82
N GLY A 207 -9.35 -20.94 -8.06
CA GLY A 207 -10.72 -20.97 -8.57
C GLY A 207 -11.00 -19.84 -9.57
N ALA A 208 -10.38 -18.68 -9.36
CA ALA A 208 -10.44 -17.54 -10.29
C ALA A 208 -9.48 -17.66 -11.49
N GLY A 209 -8.71 -18.74 -11.59
CA GLY A 209 -7.85 -19.03 -12.74
C GLY A 209 -6.47 -18.38 -12.71
N TYR A 210 -6.02 -17.85 -11.57
CA TYR A 210 -4.67 -17.32 -11.43
C TYR A 210 -3.61 -18.44 -11.50
N GLY A 211 -2.47 -18.13 -12.14
CA GLY A 211 -1.38 -19.10 -12.35
C GLY A 211 -0.70 -19.50 -11.04
N ALA A 212 -0.30 -20.77 -10.92
CA ALA A 212 0.23 -21.32 -9.67
C ALA A 212 1.42 -20.54 -9.09
N ALA A 213 2.37 -20.13 -9.93
CA ALA A 213 3.52 -19.34 -9.48
C ALA A 213 3.12 -18.01 -8.84
N THR A 214 2.13 -17.32 -9.41
CA THR A 214 1.60 -16.05 -8.89
C THR A 214 0.88 -16.27 -7.56
N VAL A 215 0.10 -17.34 -7.45
CA VAL A 215 -0.61 -17.70 -6.22
C VAL A 215 0.38 -18.04 -5.10
N ASP A 216 1.41 -18.84 -5.39
CA ASP A 216 2.44 -19.22 -4.42
C ASP A 216 3.22 -17.99 -3.92
N ALA A 217 3.58 -17.07 -4.81
CA ALA A 217 4.27 -15.83 -4.45
C ALA A 217 3.40 -14.93 -3.55
N ALA A 218 2.11 -14.76 -3.89
CA ALA A 218 1.18 -14.00 -3.08
C ALA A 218 0.97 -14.61 -1.69
N ALA A 219 0.76 -15.94 -1.64
CA ALA A 219 0.61 -16.69 -0.40
C ALA A 219 1.85 -16.59 0.48
N ALA A 220 3.05 -16.70 -0.10
CA ALA A 220 4.31 -16.55 0.62
C ALA A 220 4.49 -15.14 1.20
N ALA A 221 4.05 -14.10 0.47
CA ALA A 221 4.13 -12.71 0.93
C ALA A 221 3.26 -12.45 2.17
N VAL A 222 2.05 -13.03 2.22
CA VAL A 222 1.12 -12.88 3.36
C VAL A 222 1.33 -13.90 4.48
N ALA A 223 1.87 -15.08 4.21
CA ALA A 223 2.14 -16.08 5.27
C ALA A 223 3.26 -15.61 6.23
N ARG A 224 4.23 -14.85 5.69
CA ARG A 224 5.36 -14.30 6.46
C ARG A 224 4.97 -13.19 7.44
N THR A 225 3.73 -12.71 7.38
CA THR A 225 3.19 -11.72 8.33
C THR A 225 2.58 -12.34 9.58
N GLY A 226 2.67 -13.66 9.75
CA GLY A 226 2.41 -14.30 11.02
C GLY A 226 1.09 -13.89 11.66
N ALA A 227 -0.04 -14.27 11.04
CA ALA A 227 -1.35 -14.26 11.67
C ALA A 227 -1.35 -15.16 12.94
N ARG A 228 -0.81 -14.63 14.05
CA ARG A 228 -1.20 -15.09 15.39
C ARG A 228 -2.43 -14.29 15.77
N ASN A 229 -3.56 -14.84 15.34
CA ASN A 229 -4.90 -14.67 15.87
C ASN A 229 -4.95 -13.85 17.17
N ARG A 230 -5.23 -12.56 17.04
CA ARG A 230 -5.66 -11.74 18.17
C ARG A 230 -7.04 -11.22 17.81
N PRO A 231 -8.11 -11.74 18.43
CA PRO A 231 -9.46 -11.30 18.09
C PRO A 231 -9.54 -9.80 18.33
N LEU A 232 -9.96 -9.07 17.29
CA LEU A 232 -10.41 -7.69 17.43
C LEU A 232 -11.51 -7.71 18.47
N LEU A 233 -11.26 -7.10 19.63
CA LEU A 233 -12.26 -6.90 20.67
C LEU A 233 -13.42 -6.11 20.04
N THR A 234 -14.49 -6.81 19.68
CA THR A 234 -15.78 -6.23 19.33
C THR A 234 -16.40 -5.70 20.62
N GLY A 235 -16.13 -4.43 20.91
CA GLY A 235 -16.90 -3.66 21.87
C GLY A 235 -18.32 -3.49 21.33
N ARG A 236 -19.29 -4.08 22.05
CA ARG A 236 -20.73 -3.83 21.89
C ARG A 236 -21.08 -2.38 22.18
#